data_AF-Q9V0N4-F1
#
_entry.id   AF-Q9V0N4-F1
#
_cell.length_a   1.000
_cell.length_b   1.000
_cell.length_c   1.000
_cell.angle_alpha   90.00
_cell.angle_beta   90.00
_cell.angle_gamma   90.00
#
_symmetry.space_group_name_H-M   'P 1'
#
loop_
_entity.id
_entity.type
_entity.pdbx_description
1 polymer ?
#
loop_
_entity_poly.entity_id
_entity_poly.type
_entity_poly.pdbx_seq_one_letter_code
_entity_poly.pdbx_strand_id
1 'polypeptide(L)'
;MGLNKRVLGIISLLVLTLGYVGYGYSQFQDIINPQKSGIVRQYVVIQYPNSSFLVLSSIEYVNLTLGGWEPPAGSKAYLINMRSYVTGIPEIDLNMSLQLRYEKFTIIVGSSEVKKCSSNPEEFYGSCEDRALAVSEVTVLVSSLFKRYYYWEAIKRGLNNESAKMYAYKETMNRKSIRYLSFLAKAEIGLGKLGNKENLCIVILGPAEGSEKNEIIIPRRGLIILKGKSDAALRAEAILMEHITGFRLS
;
A
#
# COMPACT_ATOMS: atom_id res chain seq x y z
N MET A 1 33.46 32.60 -27.57
CA MET A 1 32.48 31.71 -28.22
C MET A 1 31.16 31.83 -27.47
N GLY A 2 30.18 32.58 -28.01
CA GLY A 2 28.88 32.72 -27.36
C GLY A 2 28.11 31.40 -27.44
N LEU A 3 27.64 30.89 -26.30
CA LEU A 3 26.82 29.69 -26.26
C LEU A 3 25.56 29.94 -27.13
N ASN A 4 25.32 29.08 -28.12
CA ASN A 4 24.18 29.21 -29.03
C ASN A 4 22.87 29.28 -28.24
N LYS A 5 22.02 30.28 -28.49
CA LYS A 5 20.72 30.48 -27.80
C LYS A 5 19.85 29.22 -27.79
N ARG A 6 19.94 28.38 -28.83
CA ARG A 6 19.25 27.08 -28.90
C ARG A 6 19.82 26.06 -27.91
N VAL A 7 21.14 26.02 -27.77
CA VAL A 7 21.82 25.14 -26.80
C VAL A 7 21.51 25.60 -25.38
N LEU A 8 21.51 26.91 -25.13
CA LEU A 8 21.09 27.47 -23.84
C LEU A 8 19.64 27.10 -23.50
N GLY A 9 18.72 27.21 -24.47
CA GLY A 9 17.32 26.83 -24.29
C GLY A 9 17.12 25.35 -23.93
N ILE A 10 17.88 24.45 -24.59
CA ILE A 10 17.84 23.00 -24.30
C ILE A 10 18.39 22.71 -22.90
N ILE A 11 19.52 23.34 -22.52
CA ILE A 11 20.10 23.17 -21.19
C ILE A 11 19.15 23.66 -20.11
N SER A 12 18.52 24.84 -20.29
CA SER A 12 17.54 25.36 -19.34
C SER A 12 16.34 24.41 -19.17
N LEU A 13 15.83 23.83 -20.26
CA LEU A 13 14.74 22.85 -20.20
C LEU A 13 15.16 21.57 -19.45
N LEU A 14 16.38 21.08 -19.68
CA LEU A 14 16.92 19.92 -18.97
C LEU A 14 17.09 20.20 -17.47
N VAL A 15 17.62 21.37 -17.10
CA VAL A 15 17.79 21.75 -15.69
C VAL A 15 16.44 21.87 -14.99
N LEU A 16 15.43 22.45 -15.64
CA LEU A 16 14.09 22.55 -15.08
C LEU A 16 13.44 21.18 -14.88
N THR A 17 13.57 20.27 -15.86
CA THR A 17 12.99 18.92 -15.75
C THR A 17 13.67 18.09 -14.67
N LEU A 18 15.01 18.12 -14.60
CA LEU A 18 15.77 17.44 -13.54
C LEU A 18 15.49 18.05 -12.16
N GLY A 19 15.40 19.37 -12.07
CA GLY A 19 15.05 20.07 -10.82
C GLY A 19 13.65 19.68 -10.32
N TYR A 20 12.67 19.57 -11.22
CA TYR A 20 11.32 19.14 -10.88
C TYR A 20 11.28 17.68 -10.36
N VAL A 21 12.00 16.76 -11.01
CA VAL A 21 12.10 15.37 -10.53
C VAL A 21 12.83 15.30 -9.19
N GLY A 22 13.91 16.06 -9.03
CA GLY A 22 14.66 16.16 -7.77
C GLY A 22 13.82 16.69 -6.62
N TYR A 23 12.99 17.72 -6.87
CA TYR A 23 12.02 18.22 -5.88
C TYR A 23 10.98 17.16 -5.50
N GLY A 24 10.47 16.42 -6.49
CA GLY A 24 9.61 15.27 -6.21
C GLY A 24 10.27 14.25 -5.27
N TYR A 25 11.52 13.90 -5.57
CA TYR A 25 12.26 12.96 -4.75
C TYR A 25 12.48 13.45 -3.31
N SER A 26 12.75 14.75 -3.11
CA SER A 26 12.91 15.28 -1.75
C SER A 26 11.61 15.25 -0.95
N GLN A 27 10.47 15.55 -1.58
CA GLN A 27 9.14 15.46 -0.96
C GLN A 27 8.71 14.04 -0.60
N PHE A 28 9.29 13.01 -1.24
CA PHE A 28 8.96 11.62 -0.94
C PHE A 28 9.18 11.28 0.54
N GLN A 29 10.26 11.77 1.15
CA GLN A 29 10.59 11.47 2.55
C GLN A 29 9.54 12.05 3.51
N ASP A 30 9.09 13.28 3.26
CA ASP A 30 8.05 13.93 4.06
C ASP A 30 6.70 13.21 3.96
N ILE A 31 6.43 12.57 2.82
CA ILE A 31 5.21 11.78 2.60
C ILE A 31 5.28 10.43 3.33
N ILE A 32 6.41 9.73 3.25
CA ILE A 32 6.52 8.42 3.90
C ILE A 32 6.77 8.53 5.40
N ASN A 33 7.35 9.63 5.88
CA ASN A 33 7.58 9.91 7.30
C ASN A 33 7.01 11.28 7.68
N PRO A 34 5.66 11.43 7.71
CA PRO A 34 5.05 12.71 8.03
C PRO A 34 5.42 13.13 9.46
N GLN A 35 6.00 14.31 9.62
CA GLN A 35 6.37 14.88 10.92
C GLN A 35 5.17 15.47 11.68
N LYS A 36 3.99 15.49 11.06
CA LYS A 36 2.76 15.98 11.69
C LYS A 36 2.29 14.99 12.75
N SER A 37 1.74 15.50 13.85
CA SER A 37 1.05 14.67 14.83
C SER A 37 -0.26 14.15 14.24
N GLY A 38 -0.32 12.87 13.90
CA GLY A 38 -1.54 12.17 13.53
C GLY A 38 -2.09 11.38 14.72
N ILE A 39 -3.41 11.15 14.74
CA ILE A 39 -4.00 10.19 15.68
C ILE A 39 -3.51 8.79 15.27
N VAL A 40 -2.98 8.06 16.24
CA VAL A 40 -2.51 6.69 16.06
C VAL A 40 -3.53 5.75 16.67
N ARG A 41 -4.04 4.81 15.86
CA ARG A 41 -4.84 3.68 16.33
C ARG A 41 -3.98 2.43 16.27
N GLN A 42 -4.03 1.61 17.30
CA GLN A 42 -3.20 0.43 17.40
C GLN A 42 -4.05 -0.83 17.35
N TYR A 43 -3.56 -1.79 16.56
CA TYR A 43 -4.19 -3.08 16.32
C TYR A 43 -3.21 -4.20 16.63
N VAL A 44 -3.75 -5.29 17.14
CA VAL A 44 -3.04 -6.56 17.31
C VAL A 44 -3.58 -7.52 16.27
N VAL A 45 -2.74 -7.91 15.32
CA VAL A 45 -3.07 -8.93 14.32
C VAL A 45 -2.35 -10.21 14.69
N ILE A 46 -3.11 -11.27 14.91
CA ILE A 46 -2.61 -12.56 15.38
C ILE A 46 -2.76 -13.55 14.25
N GLN A 47 -1.64 -14.09 13.76
CA GLN A 47 -1.61 -15.21 12.85
C GLN A 47 -1.61 -16.51 13.67
N TYR A 48 -2.64 -17.33 13.49
CA TYR A 48 -2.74 -18.65 14.10
C TYR A 48 -1.87 -19.69 13.37
N PRO A 49 -1.55 -20.83 14.00
CA PRO A 49 -0.74 -21.90 13.39
C PRO A 49 -1.34 -22.47 12.10
N ASN A 50 -2.66 -22.40 11.94
CA ASN A 50 -3.36 -22.79 10.71
C ASN A 50 -3.33 -21.71 9.61
N SER A 51 -2.51 -20.67 9.75
CA SER A 51 -2.40 -19.51 8.85
C SER A 51 -3.65 -18.60 8.75
N SER A 52 -4.67 -18.81 9.57
CA SER A 52 -5.77 -17.84 9.70
C SER A 52 -5.38 -16.67 10.59
N PHE A 53 -6.10 -15.56 10.47
CA PHE A 53 -5.78 -14.31 11.17
C PHE A 53 -6.94 -13.85 12.04
N LEU A 54 -6.60 -13.36 13.23
CA LEU A 54 -7.50 -12.61 14.10
C LEU A 54 -7.01 -11.17 14.19
N VAL A 55 -7.91 -10.22 13.95
CA VAL A 55 -7.64 -8.78 14.06
C VAL A 55 -8.39 -8.23 15.27
N LEU A 56 -7.68 -7.56 16.17
CA LEU A 56 -8.24 -6.94 17.36
C LEU A 56 -7.71 -5.52 17.50
N SER A 57 -8.55 -4.58 17.92
CA SER A 57 -8.07 -3.33 18.49
C SER A 57 -7.30 -3.61 19.79
N SER A 58 -6.41 -2.71 20.21
CA SER A 58 -5.70 -2.88 21.48
C SER A 58 -6.64 -3.04 22.69
N ILE A 59 -7.81 -2.40 22.65
CA ILE A 59 -8.83 -2.49 23.72
C ILE A 59 -9.46 -3.88 23.75
N GLU A 60 -9.85 -4.42 22.59
CA GLU A 60 -10.41 -5.77 22.48
C GLU A 60 -9.40 -6.83 22.91
N TYR A 61 -8.14 -6.67 22.50
CA TYR A 61 -7.07 -7.58 22.90
C TYR A 61 -6.89 -7.62 24.42
N VAL A 62 -6.83 -6.45 25.07
CA VAL A 62 -6.71 -6.37 26.54
C VAL A 62 -7.93 -6.97 27.23
N ASN A 63 -9.14 -6.70 26.75
CA ASN A 63 -10.36 -7.27 27.34
C ASN A 63 -10.40 -8.80 27.24
N LEU A 64 -9.97 -9.36 26.10
CA LEU A 64 -9.90 -10.80 25.90
C LEU A 64 -8.87 -11.45 26.82
N THR A 65 -7.67 -10.87 26.93
CA THR A 65 -6.61 -11.43 27.79
C THR A 65 -6.94 -11.30 29.27
N LEU A 66 -7.59 -10.22 29.70
CA LEU A 66 -8.14 -10.10 31.06
C LEU A 66 -9.24 -11.13 31.34
N GLY A 67 -9.96 -11.57 30.30
CA GLY A 67 -10.93 -12.66 30.37
C GLY A 67 -10.31 -14.07 30.39
N GLY A 68 -8.98 -14.18 30.41
CA GLY A 68 -8.26 -15.46 30.43
C GLY A 68 -8.09 -16.12 29.05
N TRP A 69 -8.41 -15.40 27.96
CA TRP A 69 -8.13 -15.89 26.61
C TRP A 69 -6.66 -15.68 26.26
N GLU A 70 -6.02 -16.72 25.74
CA GLU A 70 -4.66 -16.65 25.20
C GLU A 70 -4.64 -17.13 23.74
N PRO A 71 -3.80 -16.54 22.89
CA PRO A 71 -3.58 -17.07 21.54
C PRO A 71 -3.08 -18.52 21.59
N PRO A 72 -3.53 -19.41 20.69
CA PRO A 72 -3.02 -20.77 20.62
C PRO A 72 -1.49 -20.81 20.50
N ALA A 73 -0.86 -21.83 21.08
CA ALA A 73 0.59 -22.02 21.00
C ALA A 73 1.06 -22.04 19.53
N GLY A 74 2.16 -21.31 19.24
CA GLY A 74 2.68 -21.14 17.88
C GLY A 74 2.08 -19.98 17.10
N SER A 75 1.13 -19.22 17.69
CA SER A 75 0.62 -18.00 17.06
C SER A 75 1.67 -16.89 17.03
N LYS A 76 1.63 -16.05 15.99
CA LYS A 76 2.48 -14.85 15.85
C LYS A 76 1.62 -13.59 15.97
N ALA A 77 1.94 -12.72 16.91
CA ALA A 77 1.23 -11.46 17.10
C ALA A 77 2.04 -10.29 16.51
N TYR A 78 1.34 -9.45 15.75
CA TYR A 78 1.88 -8.25 15.10
C TYR A 78 1.15 -7.04 15.65
N LEU A 79 1.89 -6.17 16.35
CA LEU A 79 1.38 -4.88 16.80
C LEU A 79 1.52 -3.89 15.65
N ILE A 80 0.41 -3.40 15.11
CA ILE A 80 0.37 -2.54 13.92
C ILE A 80 -0.20 -1.18 14.33
N ASN A 81 0.55 -0.12 14.02
CA ASN A 81 0.09 1.24 14.22
C ASN A 81 -0.57 1.75 12.93
N MET A 82 -1.74 2.37 13.03
CA MET A 82 -2.41 3.00 11.91
C MET A 82 -2.42 4.51 12.11
N ARG A 83 -1.89 5.23 11.15
CA ARG A 83 -1.83 6.69 11.14
C ARG A 83 -2.54 7.24 9.93
N SER A 84 -3.33 8.27 10.15
CA SER A 84 -3.95 9.02 9.06
C SER A 84 -3.86 10.52 9.25
N TYR A 85 -3.83 11.22 8.13
CA TYR A 85 -3.67 12.67 8.04
C TYR A 85 -4.78 13.34 7.21
N VAL A 86 -5.85 12.61 6.87
CA VAL A 86 -6.96 13.13 6.05
C VAL A 86 -8.09 13.68 6.91
N THR A 87 -8.75 12.84 7.72
CA THR A 87 -9.76 13.26 8.71
C THR A 87 -9.27 13.07 10.15
N GLY A 88 -8.22 12.28 10.34
CA GLY A 88 -7.67 11.94 11.65
C GLY A 88 -8.27 10.67 12.26
N ILE A 89 -9.22 10.01 11.59
CA ILE A 89 -9.75 8.71 12.01
C ILE A 89 -9.22 7.66 11.02
N PRO A 90 -8.21 6.85 11.39
CA PRO A 90 -7.50 6.01 10.43
C PRO A 90 -8.40 5.00 9.71
N GLU A 91 -9.39 4.43 10.37
CA GLU A 91 -10.32 3.44 9.80
C GLU A 91 -11.20 4.07 8.71
N ILE A 92 -11.71 5.28 8.99
CA ILE A 92 -12.51 6.05 8.02
C ILE A 92 -11.65 6.43 6.84
N ASP A 93 -10.44 6.92 7.08
CA ASP A 93 -9.55 7.37 6.02
C ASP A 93 -9.04 6.23 5.13
N LEU A 94 -8.80 5.05 5.72
CA LEU A 94 -8.45 3.84 4.98
C LEU A 94 -9.62 3.40 4.11
N ASN A 95 -10.80 3.30 4.71
CA ASN A 95 -11.99 2.85 4.03
C ASN A 95 -12.38 3.82 2.90
N MET A 96 -12.35 5.13 3.15
CA MET A 96 -12.55 6.15 2.11
C MET A 96 -11.50 6.03 1.01
N SER A 97 -10.21 5.85 1.36
CA SER A 97 -9.16 5.72 0.37
C SER A 97 -9.32 4.48 -0.52
N LEU A 98 -9.89 3.39 -0.01
CA LEU A 98 -10.09 2.16 -0.78
C LEU A 98 -11.44 2.11 -1.53
N GLN A 99 -12.47 2.79 -1.01
CA GLN A 99 -13.82 2.78 -1.59
C GLN A 99 -14.09 3.94 -2.58
N LEU A 100 -13.13 4.81 -2.82
CA LEU A 100 -13.26 5.83 -3.87
C LEU A 100 -13.12 5.21 -5.27
N ARG A 101 -13.77 5.85 -6.26
CA ARG A 101 -13.58 5.50 -7.68
C ARG A 101 -12.29 6.15 -8.17
N TYR A 102 -11.33 5.31 -8.57
CA TYR A 102 -10.11 5.74 -9.23
C TYR A 102 -10.11 5.28 -10.69
N GLU A 103 -9.33 5.94 -11.53
CA GLU A 103 -9.11 5.55 -12.92
C GLU A 103 -8.15 4.37 -13.04
N LYS A 104 -7.21 4.25 -12.11
CA LYS A 104 -6.21 3.18 -12.07
C LYS A 104 -5.71 2.94 -10.65
N PHE A 105 -5.01 1.83 -10.46
CA PHE A 105 -4.28 1.58 -9.22
C PHE A 105 -2.87 1.08 -9.49
N THR A 106 -1.98 1.47 -8.58
CA THR A 106 -0.56 1.16 -8.61
C THR A 106 -0.16 0.49 -7.30
N ILE A 107 0.49 -0.66 -7.37
CA ILE A 107 1.08 -1.34 -6.21
C ILE A 107 2.59 -1.25 -6.36
N ILE A 108 3.25 -0.61 -5.40
CA ILE A 108 4.69 -0.52 -5.31
C ILE A 108 5.18 -1.60 -4.34
N VAL A 109 5.94 -2.57 -4.84
CA VAL A 109 6.26 -3.83 -4.11
C VAL A 109 7.55 -3.77 -3.28
N GLY A 110 8.14 -2.58 -3.11
CA GLY A 110 9.43 -2.38 -2.44
C GLY A 110 10.53 -1.88 -3.38
N SER A 111 11.77 -1.83 -2.89
CA SER A 111 12.93 -1.33 -3.64
C SER A 111 13.24 -2.23 -4.84
N SER A 112 14.01 -1.75 -5.83
CA SER A 112 14.40 -2.60 -6.97
C SER A 112 15.36 -3.73 -6.60
N GLU A 113 16.01 -3.66 -5.44
CA GLU A 113 16.99 -4.64 -4.97
C GLU A 113 16.31 -5.96 -4.58
N VAL A 114 15.04 -5.88 -4.18
CA VAL A 114 14.18 -7.01 -3.78
C VAL A 114 13.86 -7.95 -4.96
N LYS A 115 14.20 -7.55 -6.19
CA LYS A 115 14.10 -8.40 -7.39
C LYS A 115 14.95 -9.67 -7.27
N LYS A 116 16.10 -9.57 -6.60
CA LYS A 116 16.99 -10.70 -6.35
C LYS A 116 16.50 -11.39 -5.09
N CYS A 117 15.40 -12.10 -5.20
CA CYS A 117 14.94 -12.95 -4.11
C CYS A 117 16.02 -13.99 -3.82
N SER A 118 16.62 -13.89 -2.64
CA SER A 118 17.59 -14.85 -2.15
C SER A 118 17.09 -15.40 -0.82
N SER A 119 17.25 -16.71 -0.64
CA SER A 119 17.02 -17.36 0.66
C SER A 119 18.17 -17.08 1.64
N ASN A 120 19.26 -16.48 1.17
CA ASN A 120 20.40 -16.11 2.01
C ASN A 120 20.11 -14.77 2.73
N PRO A 121 20.04 -14.74 4.07
CA PRO A 121 19.79 -13.51 4.84
C PRO A 121 20.87 -12.44 4.66
N GLU A 122 22.07 -12.81 4.23
CA GLU A 122 23.16 -11.86 3.91
C GLU A 122 22.95 -11.15 2.57
N GLU A 123 22.18 -11.76 1.66
CA GLU A 123 21.88 -11.23 0.33
C GLU A 123 20.51 -10.53 0.27
N PHE A 124 19.58 -10.91 1.16
CA PHE A 124 18.26 -10.33 1.26
C PHE A 124 17.80 -10.20 2.71
N TYR A 125 17.58 -8.97 3.15
CA TYR A 125 17.04 -8.69 4.48
C TYR A 125 15.50 -8.81 4.44
N GLY A 126 14.98 -10.02 4.68
CA GLY A 126 13.55 -10.29 4.68
C GLY A 126 13.15 -11.74 4.32
N SER A 127 11.87 -11.94 4.00
CA SER A 127 11.28 -13.18 3.48
C SER A 127 10.55 -12.92 2.17
N CYS A 128 11.07 -13.45 1.06
CA CYS A 128 10.45 -13.29 -0.25
C CYS A 128 9.07 -13.95 -0.36
N GLU A 129 8.89 -15.09 0.33
CA GLU A 129 7.60 -15.78 0.38
C GLU A 129 6.54 -14.91 1.04
N ASP A 130 6.83 -14.41 2.25
CA ASP A 130 5.90 -13.55 2.98
C ASP A 130 5.61 -12.25 2.22
N ARG A 131 6.62 -11.68 1.56
CA ARG A 131 6.46 -10.49 0.72
C ARG A 131 5.56 -10.75 -0.48
N ALA A 132 5.77 -11.86 -1.19
CA ALA A 132 4.93 -12.25 -2.31
C ALA A 132 3.47 -12.46 -1.87
N LEU A 133 3.27 -13.09 -0.71
CA LEU A 133 1.95 -13.24 -0.09
C LEU A 133 1.34 -11.88 0.25
N ALA A 134 2.06 -10.98 0.93
CA ALA A 134 1.56 -9.64 1.26
C ALA A 134 1.16 -8.85 0.01
N VAL A 135 1.99 -8.86 -1.05
CA VAL A 135 1.68 -8.23 -2.34
C VAL A 135 0.43 -8.87 -2.96
N SER A 136 0.28 -10.18 -2.87
CA SER A 136 -0.89 -10.91 -3.37
C SER A 136 -2.16 -10.50 -2.62
N GLU A 137 -2.17 -10.51 -1.28
CA GLU A 137 -3.34 -10.11 -0.47
C GLU A 137 -3.79 -8.69 -0.83
N VAL A 138 -2.85 -7.73 -0.85
CA VAL A 138 -3.12 -6.34 -1.27
C VAL A 138 -3.66 -6.28 -2.69
N THR A 139 -3.07 -7.05 -3.62
CA THR A 139 -3.52 -7.07 -5.02
C THR A 139 -4.93 -7.61 -5.14
N VAL A 140 -5.27 -8.68 -4.43
CA VAL A 140 -6.59 -9.30 -4.48
C VAL A 140 -7.63 -8.37 -3.86
N LEU A 141 -7.34 -7.78 -2.70
CA LEU A 141 -8.20 -6.78 -2.06
C LEU A 141 -8.52 -5.62 -3.02
N VAL A 142 -7.50 -4.93 -3.54
CA VAL A 142 -7.70 -3.76 -4.41
C VAL A 142 -8.37 -4.16 -5.72
N SER A 143 -7.94 -5.26 -6.35
CA SER A 143 -8.54 -5.72 -7.60
C SER A 143 -10.02 -6.05 -7.42
N SER A 144 -10.41 -6.61 -6.27
CA SER A 144 -11.82 -6.95 -6.01
C SER A 144 -12.69 -5.71 -5.80
N LEU A 145 -12.17 -4.70 -5.11
CA LEU A 145 -12.82 -3.39 -4.99
C LEU A 145 -13.03 -2.73 -6.36
N PHE A 146 -12.00 -2.75 -7.23
CA PHE A 146 -12.10 -2.22 -8.59
C PHE A 146 -13.08 -2.99 -9.47
N LYS A 147 -13.03 -4.33 -9.43
CA LYS A 147 -13.96 -5.19 -10.17
C LYS A 147 -15.41 -4.90 -9.79
N ARG A 148 -15.70 -4.65 -8.51
CA ARG A 148 -17.05 -4.30 -8.05
C ARG A 148 -17.61 -3.09 -8.81
N TYR A 149 -16.82 -2.03 -9.01
CA TYR A 149 -17.28 -0.84 -9.74
C TYR A 149 -17.60 -1.16 -11.20
N TYR A 150 -16.67 -1.81 -11.91
CA TYR A 150 -16.86 -2.12 -13.32
C TYR A 150 -17.95 -3.16 -13.56
N TYR A 151 -18.15 -4.08 -12.61
CA TYR A 151 -19.26 -5.01 -12.64
C TYR A 151 -20.60 -4.26 -12.61
N TRP A 152 -20.79 -3.36 -11.63
CA TRP A 152 -22.02 -2.57 -11.54
C TRP A 152 -22.21 -1.64 -12.73
N GLU A 153 -21.13 -1.10 -13.29
CA GLU A 153 -21.17 -0.32 -14.53
C GLU A 153 -21.65 -1.16 -15.72
N ALA A 154 -21.17 -2.40 -15.88
CA ALA A 154 -21.61 -3.31 -16.92
C ALA A 154 -23.09 -3.73 -16.75
N ILE A 155 -23.52 -4.04 -15.52
CA ILE A 155 -24.92 -4.37 -15.24
C ILE A 155 -25.84 -3.19 -15.61
N LYS A 156 -25.46 -1.96 -15.27
CA LYS A 156 -26.21 -0.75 -15.66
C LYS A 156 -26.29 -0.53 -17.17
N ARG A 157 -25.32 -1.05 -17.93
CA ARG A 157 -25.30 -1.04 -19.40
C ARG A 157 -26.11 -2.20 -20.02
N GLY A 158 -26.76 -3.04 -19.21
CA GLY A 158 -27.60 -4.15 -19.66
C GLY A 158 -26.84 -5.44 -19.97
N LEU A 159 -25.57 -5.57 -19.57
CA LEU A 159 -24.83 -6.82 -19.73
C LEU A 159 -25.36 -7.88 -18.77
N ASN A 160 -25.36 -9.14 -19.22
CA ASN A 160 -25.62 -10.27 -18.34
C ASN A 160 -24.49 -10.46 -17.32
N ASN A 161 -24.74 -11.26 -16.27
CA ASN A 161 -23.82 -11.45 -15.16
C ASN A 161 -22.43 -11.94 -15.61
N GLU A 162 -22.36 -12.91 -16.52
CA GLU A 162 -21.10 -13.48 -17.01
C GLU A 162 -20.29 -12.43 -17.81
N SER A 163 -20.94 -11.71 -18.73
CA SER A 163 -20.33 -10.64 -19.51
C SER A 163 -19.87 -9.49 -18.62
N ALA A 164 -20.65 -9.16 -17.58
CA ALA A 164 -20.30 -8.12 -16.61
C ALA A 164 -19.06 -8.50 -15.78
N LYS A 165 -18.94 -9.77 -15.37
CA LYS A 165 -17.73 -10.28 -14.69
C LYS A 165 -16.50 -10.21 -15.60
N MET A 166 -16.63 -10.64 -16.86
CA MET A 166 -15.54 -10.58 -17.83
C MET A 166 -15.11 -9.14 -18.12
N TYR A 167 -16.07 -8.24 -18.31
CA TYR A 167 -15.83 -6.80 -18.46
C TYR A 167 -15.08 -6.23 -17.25
N ALA A 168 -15.57 -6.52 -16.04
CA ALA A 168 -14.96 -6.04 -14.81
C ALA A 168 -13.51 -6.53 -14.64
N TYR A 169 -13.26 -7.81 -14.95
CA TYR A 169 -11.92 -8.36 -14.92
C TYR A 169 -10.99 -7.66 -15.91
N LYS A 170 -11.42 -7.52 -17.18
CA LYS A 170 -10.62 -6.87 -18.23
C LYS A 170 -10.30 -5.42 -17.90
N GLU A 171 -11.31 -4.64 -17.50
CA GLU A 171 -11.11 -3.23 -17.16
C GLU A 171 -10.18 -3.05 -15.97
N THR A 172 -10.29 -3.92 -14.96
CA THR A 172 -9.41 -3.91 -13.77
C THR A 172 -7.97 -4.25 -14.14
N MET A 173 -7.74 -5.31 -14.93
CA MET A 173 -6.39 -5.73 -15.32
C MET A 173 -5.69 -4.70 -16.20
N ASN A 174 -6.43 -4.03 -17.10
CA ASN A 174 -5.89 -2.94 -17.93
C ASN A 174 -5.46 -1.70 -17.12
N ARG A 175 -5.99 -1.55 -15.91
CA ARG A 175 -5.76 -0.40 -15.02
C ARG A 175 -4.92 -0.71 -13.79
N LYS A 176 -4.47 -1.95 -13.68
CA LYS A 176 -3.54 -2.42 -12.66
C LYS A 176 -2.11 -2.10 -13.11
N SER A 177 -1.32 -1.49 -12.23
CA SER A 177 0.13 -1.39 -12.41
C SER A 177 0.85 -1.92 -11.18
N ILE A 178 1.83 -2.80 -11.38
CA ILE A 178 2.71 -3.27 -10.31
C ILE A 178 4.13 -2.82 -10.67
N ARG A 179 4.80 -2.10 -9.78
CA ARG A 179 6.13 -1.51 -10.03
C ARG A 179 7.01 -1.58 -8.79
N TYR A 180 8.30 -1.33 -8.97
CA TYR A 180 9.26 -1.16 -7.88
C TYR A 180 9.40 0.32 -7.51
N LEU A 181 9.84 0.58 -6.28
CA LEU A 181 10.12 1.90 -5.72
C LEU A 181 11.44 2.47 -6.25
N SER A 182 11.47 2.70 -7.57
CA SER A 182 12.59 3.38 -8.24
C SER A 182 12.67 4.86 -7.86
N PHE A 183 13.78 5.51 -8.23
CA PHE A 183 13.92 6.96 -8.08
C PHE A 183 12.74 7.73 -8.71
N LEU A 184 12.32 7.34 -9.92
CA LEU A 184 11.18 7.96 -10.60
C LEU A 184 9.86 7.70 -9.85
N ALA A 185 9.63 6.48 -9.36
CA ALA A 185 8.41 6.19 -8.59
C ALA A 185 8.34 7.03 -7.30
N LYS A 186 9.47 7.19 -6.60
CA LYS A 186 9.59 8.08 -5.43
C LYS A 186 9.25 9.52 -5.79
N ALA A 187 9.82 10.02 -6.90
CA ALA A 187 9.53 11.36 -7.39
C ALA A 187 8.06 11.54 -7.79
N GLU A 188 7.46 10.56 -8.47
CA GLU A 188 6.03 10.60 -8.85
C GLU A 188 5.10 10.60 -7.64
N ILE A 189 5.44 9.86 -6.57
CA ILE A 189 4.72 9.91 -5.28
C ILE A 189 4.89 11.30 -4.66
N GLY A 190 6.12 11.80 -4.57
CA GLY A 190 6.43 13.14 -4.05
C GLY A 190 5.64 14.26 -4.73
N LEU A 191 5.58 14.21 -6.06
CA LEU A 191 4.88 15.20 -6.89
C LEU A 191 3.36 15.03 -6.93
N GLY A 192 2.80 13.98 -6.30
CA GLY A 192 1.37 13.74 -6.35
C GLY A 192 0.85 13.10 -7.65
N LYS A 193 1.74 12.61 -8.53
CA LYS A 193 1.37 11.88 -9.76
C LYS A 193 0.92 10.45 -9.46
N LEU A 194 1.47 9.85 -8.42
CA LEU A 194 1.01 8.59 -7.83
C LEU A 194 0.34 8.87 -6.48
N GLY A 195 -0.76 8.16 -6.22
CA GLY A 195 -1.48 8.26 -4.96
C GLY A 195 -2.26 9.56 -4.84
N ASN A 196 -3.27 9.72 -5.68
CA ASN A 196 -4.11 10.91 -5.81
C ASN A 196 -5.56 10.50 -6.11
N LYS A 197 -6.45 11.45 -6.43
CA LYS A 197 -7.87 11.19 -6.69
C LYS A 197 -8.16 10.29 -7.90
N GLU A 198 -7.23 10.20 -8.86
CA GLU A 198 -7.35 9.42 -10.09
C GLU A 198 -6.60 8.09 -10.01
N ASN A 199 -5.60 7.99 -9.13
CA ASN A 199 -4.71 6.84 -9.03
C ASN A 199 -4.49 6.43 -7.58
N LEU A 200 -5.11 5.32 -7.18
CA LEU A 200 -4.82 4.66 -5.90
C LEU A 200 -3.41 4.07 -5.96
N CYS A 201 -2.53 4.49 -5.05
CA CYS A 201 -1.18 3.95 -4.91
C CYS A 201 -1.05 3.31 -3.53
N ILE A 202 -0.64 2.04 -3.50
CA ILE A 202 -0.25 1.35 -2.28
C ILE A 202 1.24 1.08 -2.35
N VAL A 203 1.98 1.52 -1.34
CA VAL A 203 3.42 1.34 -1.24
C VAL A 203 3.72 0.34 -0.13
N ILE A 204 4.43 -0.72 -0.46
CA ILE A 204 4.83 -1.78 0.46
C ILE A 204 6.32 -1.59 0.75
N LEU A 205 6.64 -1.30 2.01
CA LEU A 205 8.00 -1.08 2.51
C LEU A 205 8.27 -2.12 3.61
N GLY A 206 9.19 -3.04 3.36
CA GLY A 206 9.55 -4.06 4.33
C GLY A 206 10.93 -3.79 4.97
N PRO A 207 11.52 -4.84 5.57
CA PRO A 207 12.84 -4.77 6.18
C PRO A 207 13.94 -4.34 5.20
N ALA A 208 13.93 -4.84 3.96
CA ALA A 208 14.89 -4.44 2.92
C ALA A 208 14.87 -2.93 2.59
N GLU A 209 13.76 -2.25 2.88
CA GLU A 209 13.59 -0.81 2.71
C GLU A 209 13.95 -0.01 3.97
N GLY A 210 14.45 -0.66 5.02
CA GLY A 210 14.79 -0.04 6.30
C GLY A 210 13.60 0.22 7.22
N SER A 211 12.50 -0.53 7.07
CA SER A 211 11.32 -0.35 7.91
C SER A 211 11.55 -0.89 9.32
N GLU A 212 11.46 -0.03 10.33
CA GLU A 212 11.74 -0.38 11.73
C GLU A 212 10.47 -0.64 12.57
N LYS A 213 9.30 -0.24 12.05
CA LYS A 213 8.01 -0.28 12.74
C LYS A 213 6.98 -0.92 11.81
N ASN A 214 5.99 -1.58 12.41
CA ASN A 214 4.78 -2.04 11.72
C ASN A 214 3.77 -0.90 11.70
N GLU A 215 3.50 -0.34 10.53
CA GLU A 215 2.70 0.86 10.40
C GLU A 215 1.98 0.96 9.06
N ILE A 216 0.69 1.26 9.12
CA ILE A 216 -0.12 1.67 7.98
C ILE A 216 -0.29 3.18 8.02
N ILE A 217 0.16 3.87 6.98
CA ILE A 217 0.13 5.33 6.87
C ILE A 217 -0.78 5.73 5.71
N ILE A 218 -1.73 6.63 5.98
CA ILE A 218 -2.59 7.24 4.97
C ILE A 218 -2.26 8.75 4.93
N PRO A 219 -1.19 9.13 4.21
CA PRO A 219 -0.74 10.52 4.16
C PRO A 219 -1.72 11.44 3.44
N ARG A 220 -2.43 10.91 2.44
CA ARG A 220 -3.45 11.63 1.67
C ARG A 220 -4.37 10.64 0.96
N ARG A 221 -5.51 11.16 0.46
CA ARG A 221 -6.44 10.36 -0.36
C ARG A 221 -5.75 9.76 -1.58
N GLY A 222 -5.97 8.46 -1.77
CA GLY A 222 -5.38 7.70 -2.86
C GLY A 222 -3.96 7.19 -2.57
N LEU A 223 -3.33 7.52 -1.44
CA LEU A 223 -2.01 6.97 -1.08
C LEU A 223 -2.08 6.22 0.24
N ILE A 224 -1.67 4.96 0.23
CA ILE A 224 -1.55 4.10 1.42
C ILE A 224 -0.12 3.55 1.44
N ILE A 225 0.50 3.55 2.61
CA ILE A 225 1.86 3.04 2.79
C ILE A 225 1.80 1.98 3.89
N LEU A 226 2.29 0.78 3.57
CA LEU A 226 2.49 -0.33 4.49
C LEU A 226 3.97 -0.38 4.82
N LYS A 227 4.31 -0.37 6.11
CA LYS A 227 5.68 -0.45 6.62
C LYS A 227 5.76 -1.61 7.57
N GLY A 228 6.38 -2.71 7.19
CA GLY A 228 6.54 -3.87 8.06
C GLY A 228 7.97 -4.00 8.54
N LYS A 229 8.17 -4.18 9.85
CA LYS A 229 9.49 -4.57 10.41
C LYS A 229 9.95 -5.94 9.89
N SER A 230 9.01 -6.77 9.46
CA SER A 230 9.26 -8.02 8.73
C SER A 230 8.25 -8.16 7.58
N ASP A 231 8.56 -9.00 6.59
CA ASP A 231 7.62 -9.25 5.49
C ASP A 231 6.36 -9.99 5.94
N ALA A 232 6.45 -10.82 6.99
CA ALA A 232 5.26 -11.41 7.61
C ALA A 232 4.36 -10.35 8.26
N ALA A 233 4.93 -9.27 8.80
CA ALA A 233 4.16 -8.14 9.31
C ALA A 233 3.45 -7.36 8.17
N LEU A 234 4.08 -7.22 7.00
CA LEU A 234 3.43 -6.65 5.82
C LEU A 234 2.18 -7.43 5.41
N ARG A 235 2.23 -8.76 5.51
CA ARG A 235 1.05 -9.60 5.28
C ARG A 235 -0.04 -9.33 6.33
N ALA A 236 0.33 -9.25 7.61
CA ALA A 236 -0.61 -8.90 8.67
C ALA A 236 -1.25 -7.51 8.48
N GLU A 237 -0.51 -6.54 7.92
CA GLU A 237 -1.02 -5.22 7.54
C GLU A 237 -2.05 -5.30 6.41
N ALA A 238 -1.81 -6.13 5.39
CA ALA A 238 -2.78 -6.37 4.32
C ALA A 238 -4.09 -6.95 4.87
N ILE A 239 -4.02 -7.93 5.79
CA ILE A 239 -5.19 -8.51 6.44
C ILE A 239 -5.94 -7.48 7.30
N LEU A 240 -5.23 -6.59 8.00
CA LEU A 240 -5.86 -5.49 8.74
C LEU A 240 -6.67 -4.59 7.79
N MET A 241 -6.16 -4.31 6.59
CA MET A 241 -6.92 -3.55 5.59
C MET A 241 -8.19 -4.26 5.14
N GLU A 242 -8.13 -5.58 4.90
CA GLU A 242 -9.29 -6.40 4.56
C GLU A 242 -10.35 -6.33 5.66
N HIS A 243 -9.94 -6.51 6.91
CA HIS A 243 -10.82 -6.45 8.08
C HIS A 243 -11.55 -5.09 8.17
N ILE A 244 -10.82 -3.97 8.07
CA ILE A 244 -11.40 -2.62 8.19
C ILE A 244 -12.34 -2.30 7.02
N THR A 245 -12.03 -2.78 5.82
CA THR A 245 -12.91 -2.58 4.66
C THR A 245 -14.14 -3.49 4.66
N GLY A 246 -14.24 -4.41 5.62
CA GLY A 246 -15.30 -5.42 5.67
C GLY A 246 -15.22 -6.42 4.51
N PHE A 247 -14.07 -6.52 3.85
CA PHE A 247 -13.85 -7.45 2.76
C PHE A 247 -13.30 -8.76 3.34
N ARG A 248 -14.00 -9.88 3.13
CA ARG A 248 -13.53 -11.21 3.57
C ARG A 248 -13.10 -12.01 2.35
N LEU A 249 -11.79 -12.20 2.20
CA LEU A 249 -11.19 -13.09 1.20
C LEU A 249 -10.87 -14.48 1.74
N SER A 250 -10.85 -14.61 3.07
CA SER A 250 -10.64 -15.85 3.84
C SER A 250 -11.92 -16.36 4.49
#